data_AF-A0A522R7C9-F1
#
_entry.id   AF-A0A522R7C9-F1
#
_cell.length_a   1.000
_cell.length_b   1.000
_cell.length_c   1.000
_cell.angle_alpha   90.00
_cell.angle_beta   90.00
_cell.angle_gamma   90.00
#
_symmetry.space_group_name_H-M   'P 1'
#
loop_
_entity.id
_entity.type
_entity.pdbx_description
1 polymer ?
#
loop_
_entity_poly.entity_id
_entity_poly.type
_entity_poly.pdbx_seq_one_letter_code
_entity_poly.pdbx_strand_id
1 'polypeptide(L)'
;RGHSPKLRFAHPGGDHPPTIVIHGSRTRHIADSYRRYLENFFRSRYKLEGTPIRIEFREGENPYAGKRNVPTEAQQRKRRRMIRHARRR
;
A
#
# COMPACT_ATOMS: atom_id res chain seq x y z
N ARG A 1 -11.48 -10.00 -0.63
CA ARG A 1 -11.55 -8.65 -0.02
C ARG A 1 -10.79 -7.68 -0.93
N GLY A 2 -11.51 -6.90 -1.74
CA GLY A 2 -10.94 -6.09 -2.83
C GLY A 2 -10.75 -4.64 -2.43
N HIS A 3 -9.56 -4.28 -2.00
CA HIS A 3 -9.18 -2.88 -1.86
C HIS A 3 -8.21 -2.53 -2.97
N SER A 4 -8.56 -1.55 -3.80
CA SER A 4 -7.74 -1.12 -4.91
C SER A 4 -6.41 -0.52 -4.43
N PRO A 5 -5.29 -0.83 -5.10
CA PRO A 5 -4.04 -0.11 -4.91
C PRO A 5 -4.23 1.39 -5.16
N LYS A 6 -3.59 2.23 -4.34
CA LYS A 6 -3.59 3.69 -4.55
C LYS A 6 -2.15 4.17 -4.64
N LEU A 7 -1.74 4.61 -5.83
CA LEU A 7 -0.46 5.28 -6.07
C LEU A 7 -0.62 6.77 -5.76
N ARG A 8 0.34 7.37 -5.05
CA ARG A 8 0.23 8.76 -4.57
C ARG A 8 1.31 9.66 -5.13
N PHE A 9 2.55 9.20 -5.11
CA PHE A 9 3.70 10.01 -5.46
C PHE A 9 4.80 9.14 -6.06
N ALA A 10 5.58 9.70 -6.98
CA ALA A 10 6.73 9.04 -7.58
C ALA A 10 7.92 10.01 -7.59
N HIS A 11 9.12 9.47 -7.35
CA HIS A 11 10.37 10.23 -7.39
C HIS A 11 11.48 9.37 -8.00
N PRO A 12 12.54 9.99 -8.56
CA PRO A 12 13.74 9.26 -8.96
C PRO A 12 14.41 8.65 -7.73
N GLY A 13 14.67 7.35 -7.78
CA GLY A 13 15.43 6.60 -6.77
C GLY A 13 16.90 6.41 -7.14
N GLY A 14 17.26 6.57 -8.41
CA GLY A 14 18.63 6.48 -8.90
C GLY A 14 18.68 6.57 -10.43
N ASP A 15 19.85 6.93 -10.96
CA ASP A 15 20.00 7.27 -12.38
C ASP A 15 20.60 6.16 -13.24
N HIS A 16 21.35 5.22 -12.65
CA HIS A 16 22.09 4.17 -13.39
C HIS A 16 21.86 2.78 -12.77
N PRO A 17 20.83 2.04 -13.21
CA PRO A 17 19.81 2.38 -14.21
C PRO A 17 18.69 3.29 -13.63
N PRO A 18 17.99 4.06 -14.49
CA PRO A 18 16.89 4.94 -14.09
C PRO A 18 15.85 4.18 -13.29
N THR A 19 15.74 4.52 -12.01
CA THR A 19 14.88 3.86 -11.04
C THR A 19 13.81 4.84 -10.58
N ILE A 20 12.55 4.46 -10.73
CA ILE A 20 11.39 5.26 -10.31
C ILE A 20 10.77 4.56 -9.11
N VAL A 21 10.76 5.26 -7.98
CA VAL A 21 10.18 4.76 -6.74
C VAL A 21 8.80 5.37 -6.57
N ILE A 22 7.79 4.51 -6.60
CA ILE A 22 6.37 4.87 -6.51
C ILE A 22 5.86 4.54 -5.10
N HIS A 23 5.41 5.58 -4.40
CA HIS A 23 4.80 5.49 -3.08
C HIS A 23 3.29 5.33 -3.18
N GLY A 24 2.75 4.44 -2.38
CA GLY A 24 1.32 4.21 -2.33
C GLY A 24 0.85 3.34 -1.17
N SER A 25 -0.43 3.02 -1.20
CA SER A 25 -1.02 2.02 -0.32
C SER A 25 -1.38 0.77 -1.11
N ARG A 26 -1.13 -0.41 -0.54
CA ARG A 26 -1.43 -1.72 -1.15
C ARG A 26 -0.75 -1.92 -2.50
N THR A 27 0.46 -1.39 -2.66
CA THR A 27 1.27 -1.54 -3.86
C THR A 27 1.85 -2.96 -4.00
N ARG A 28 1.91 -3.75 -2.91
CA ARG A 28 2.31 -5.17 -2.95
C ARG A 28 1.42 -6.04 -3.84
N HIS A 29 0.18 -5.65 -4.06
CA HIS A 29 -0.80 -6.42 -4.84
C HIS A 29 -0.93 -5.94 -6.29
N ILE A 30 -0.04 -5.06 -6.73
CA ILE A 30 -0.04 -4.60 -8.12
C ILE A 30 0.42 -5.75 -9.01
N ALA A 31 -0.39 -6.07 -10.04
CA ALA A 31 -0.04 -7.08 -11.01
C ALA A 31 1.18 -6.64 -11.86
N ASP A 32 2.00 -7.60 -12.26
CA ASP A 32 3.18 -7.32 -13.08
C ASP A 32 2.83 -6.70 -14.45
N SER A 33 1.63 -6.95 -14.96
CA SER A 33 1.11 -6.28 -16.15
C SER A 33 1.03 -4.76 -15.99
N TYR A 34 0.59 -4.28 -14.82
CA TYR A 34 0.51 -2.86 -14.53
C TYR A 34 1.89 -2.24 -14.28
N ARG A 35 2.82 -3.01 -13.69
CA ARG A 35 4.23 -2.61 -13.60
C ARG A 35 4.83 -2.37 -14.99
N ARG A 36 4.64 -3.30 -15.94
CA ARG A 36 5.09 -3.15 -17.33
C ARG A 36 4.43 -1.97 -18.04
N TYR A 37 3.14 -1.74 -17.79
CA TYR A 37 2.44 -0.56 -18.31
C TYR A 37 3.10 0.74 -17.86
N LEU A 38 3.37 0.88 -16.56
CA LEU A 38 4.04 2.07 -16.03
C LEU A 38 5.47 2.21 -16.56
N GLU A 39 6.19 1.10 -16.73
CA GLU A 39 7.54 1.09 -17.31
C GLU A 39 7.52 1.64 -18.74
N ASN A 40 6.62 1.14 -19.58
CA ASN A 40 6.45 1.63 -20.96
C ASN A 40 5.96 3.07 -21.01
N PHE A 41 5.10 3.49 -20.09
CA PHE A 41 4.63 4.87 -19.97
C PHE A 41 5.79 5.83 -19.66
N PHE A 42 6.64 5.49 -18.69
CA PHE A 42 7.80 6.32 -18.37
C PHE A 42 8.86 6.29 -19.47
N ARG A 43 9.06 5.13 -20.12
CA ARG A 43 9.96 4.99 -21.26
C ARG A 43 9.59 5.93 -22.40
N SER A 44 8.32 5.95 -22.79
CA SER A 44 7.84 6.81 -23.88
C SER A 44 7.82 8.28 -23.48
N ARG A 45 7.39 8.60 -22.26
CA ARG A 45 7.25 9.99 -21.79
C ARG A 45 8.57 10.73 -21.67
N TYR A 46 9.63 10.02 -21.26
CA TYR A 46 10.97 10.58 -21.06
C TYR A 46 11.96 10.20 -22.17
N LYS A 47 11.53 9.50 -23.21
CA LYS A 47 12.36 9.07 -24.35
C LYS A 47 13.62 8.31 -23.90
N LEU A 48 13.46 7.45 -22.90
CA LEU A 48 14.54 6.61 -22.37
C LEU A 48 14.71 5.40 -23.29
N GLU A 49 15.33 5.62 -24.43
CA GLU A 49 15.63 4.57 -25.41
C GLU A 49 16.94 3.86 -25.03
N GLY A 50 16.94 2.53 -25.08
CA GLY A 50 18.14 1.71 -24.82
C GLY A 50 18.48 1.45 -23.35
N THR A 51 17.87 2.15 -22.39
CA THR A 51 18.13 1.95 -20.96
C THR A 51 16.98 1.21 -20.25
N PRO A 52 17.24 0.12 -19.51
CA PRO A 52 16.20 -0.54 -18.71
C PRO A 52 15.72 0.40 -17.58
N ILE A 53 14.40 0.52 -17.42
CA ILE A 53 13.79 1.32 -16.34
C ILE A 53 13.39 0.39 -15.21
N ARG A 54 13.79 0.70 -13.97
CA ARG A 54 13.37 -0.05 -12.79
C ARG A 54 12.26 0.68 -12.07
N ILE A 55 11.19 -0.05 -11.74
CA ILE A 55 10.10 0.48 -10.91
C ILE A 55 10.13 -0.23 -9.58
N GLU A 56 10.26 0.54 -8.50
CA GLU A 56 10.11 0.06 -7.13
C GLU A 56 8.83 0.61 -6.51
N PHE A 57 8.08 -0.27 -5.86
CA PHE A 57 6.89 0.12 -5.12
C PHE A 57 7.22 0.18 -3.64
N ARG A 58 7.04 1.35 -3.03
CA ARG A 58 7.15 1.52 -1.58
C ARG A 58 5.78 1.73 -0.96
N GLU A 59 5.52 0.96 0.07
CA GLU A 59 4.39 1.16 0.96
C GLU A 59 4.83 1.94 2.18
N GLY A 60 3.97 2.86 2.64
CA GLY A 60 4.18 3.49 3.93
C GLY A 60 4.06 2.46 5.06
N GLU A 61 4.94 2.55 6.05
CA GLU A 61 4.83 1.74 7.25
C GLU A 61 3.56 2.12 8.03
N ASN A 62 2.84 1.11 8.50
CA ASN A 62 1.69 1.32 9.37
C ASN A 62 2.17 1.43 10.82
N PRO A 63 2.08 2.60 11.49
CA PRO A 63 2.55 2.81 12.87
C PRO A 63 1.75 2.04 13.93
N TYR A 64 0.66 1.36 13.53
CA TYR A 64 -0.14 0.48 14.37
C TYR A 64 0.10 -1.02 14.08
N ALA A 65 0.99 -1.35 13.12
CA ALA A 65 1.36 -2.73 12.86
C ALA A 65 2.02 -3.34 14.12
N GLY A 66 1.52 -4.51 14.55
CA GLY A 66 2.05 -5.22 15.72
C GLY A 66 1.60 -4.68 17.08
N LYS A 67 0.95 -3.52 17.16
CA LYS A 67 0.39 -3.03 18.44
C LYS A 67 -0.88 -3.80 18.78
N ARG A 68 -0.90 -4.44 19.97
CA ARG A 68 -2.12 -5.08 20.49
C ARG A 68 -3.09 -3.98 20.92
N ASN A 69 -4.23 -3.86 20.24
CA ASN A 69 -5.31 -2.97 20.68
C ASN A 69 -5.84 -3.45 22.02
N VAL A 70 -5.37 -2.85 23.11
CA VAL A 70 -5.90 -3.07 24.45
C VAL A 70 -7.23 -2.32 24.53
N PRO A 71 -8.37 -3.02 24.69
CA PRO A 71 -9.66 -2.33 24.70
C PRO A 71 -9.74 -1.40 25.90
N THR A 72 -10.16 -0.16 25.67
CA THR A 72 -10.41 0.81 26.76
C THR A 72 -11.49 0.26 27.70
N GLU A 73 -11.48 0.65 28.98
CA GLU A 73 -12.48 0.19 29.95
C GLU A 73 -13.93 0.38 29.48
N ALA A 74 -14.21 1.51 28.83
CA ALA A 74 -15.52 1.79 28.23
C ALA A 74 -15.91 0.77 27.13
N GLN A 75 -14.94 0.36 26.30
CA GLN A 75 -15.15 -0.64 25.25
C GLN A 75 -15.38 -2.02 25.84
N GLN A 76 -14.67 -2.37 26.93
CA GLN A 76 -14.90 -3.61 27.66
C GLN A 76 -16.29 -3.65 28.29
N ARG A 77 -16.72 -2.55 28.94
CA ARG A 77 -18.07 -2.41 29.51
C ARG A 77 -19.16 -2.54 28.43
N LYS A 78 -18.98 -1.89 27.28
CA LYS A 78 -19.90 -2.00 26.13
C LYS A 78 -19.98 -3.43 25.59
N ARG A 79 -18.84 -4.11 25.42
CA ARG A 79 -18.79 -5.52 24.98
C ARG A 79 -19.48 -6.46 25.97
N ARG A 80 -19.23 -6.29 27.28
CA ARG A 80 -19.89 -7.07 28.34
C ARG A 80 -21.42 -6.88 28.32
N ARG A 81 -21.89 -5.64 28.14
CA ARG A 81 -23.33 -5.32 28.03
C ARG A 81 -23.95 -6.00 26.80
N MET A 82 -23.30 -5.93 25.64
CA MET A 82 -23.79 -6.57 24.41
C MET A 82 -23.89 -8.10 24.57
N ILE A 83 -22.87 -8.75 25.12
CA ILE A 83 -22.88 -10.21 25.35
C ILE A 83 -24.01 -10.61 26.29
N ARG A 84 -24.22 -9.86 27.38
CA ARG A 84 -25.32 -10.11 28.33
C ARG A 84 -26.68 -10.01 27.66
N HIS A 85 -26.88 -9.01 26.80
CA HIS A 85 -28.14 -8.82 26.09
C HIS A 85 -28.37 -9.91 25.03
N ALA A 86 -27.32 -10.33 24.32
CA ALA A 86 -27.41 -11.40 23.33
C ALA A 86 -27.73 -12.77 23.94
N ARG A 87 -27.24 -13.06 25.16
CA ARG A 87 -27.54 -14.30 25.91
C ARG A 87 -28.93 -14.34 26.56
N ARG A 88 -29.64 -13.20 26.60
CA ARG A 88 -30.98 -13.09 27.17
C ARG A 88 -32.09 -13.28 26.14
N ARG A 89 -31.73 -13.31 24.85
CA ARG A 89 -32.55 -13.83 23.76
C ARG A 89 -32.24 -15.30 23.57
#